data_AF-A0A9P5TLM8-F1
#
_entry.id   AF-A0A9P5TLM8-F1
#
_cell.length_a   1.000
_cell.length_b   1.000
_cell.length_c   1.000
_cell.angle_alpha   90.00
_cell.angle_beta   90.00
_cell.angle_gamma   90.00
#
_symmetry.space_group_name_H-M   'P 1'
#
loop_
_entity.id
_entity.type
_entity.pdbx_description
1 polymer ?
#
loop_
_entity_poly.entity_id
_entity_poly.type
_entity_poly.pdbx_seq_one_letter_code
_entity_poly.pdbx_strand_id
1 'polypeptide(L)'
;MATSLTKEIERDLSANGHILDDKLLDECVTICTLYNLSAEDLRFKIEAANYNASAIRSGFSPITADTLAEVKKKIQAELTKDRAKTKPKGSAAAQVNLSRLSNYGRNTTVSSSAVSNVKQEVDALESSWIPSINNIRTTNVTFVGPPNDFESRKKRAYRYMFEKISERSENLDQIIDDFAELIRAHYDVSDFGDPSASTDGEITIVGRITHDTDTASSSKLAEGAMMIESSRMLSGGARVPLALDPTIKIRGSVKGIGGFGLYPGEIVALKGKNGGGGYFLATEVLGIPPLKPSPAAQGIIDPKVDPGASQNPATMFVVCGPFTMDSDTAYKPWRALLHIIKSQKPDVVLLVGPFVDAQHPKIKIGDLEVSTTNLFRAHILDPLKAFLTASPGSIMLMVPSVRDLTSAHAAFPQPEFDNENLSHPRIHLLPNPARFTINDISFGVTSVDTLFHLRKEEYFKRGIEADPLPAATNDLPNDALANFFYPIFPPPADMANEVNLDVSHFDAARMVDEGDLDYAPDVLILPSRLKQFSKVIHSTTALNTSFLSKGTYGTISIAPRSAGTPLNRLKVEVTKLESTTSTTNSAAAATSTTTTTTATSS
;
A
#
# COMPACT_ATOMS: atom_id res chain seq x y z
N MET A 1 -25.07 2.47 45.83
CA MET A 1 -25.30 2.43 44.37
C MET A 1 -24.45 3.48 43.66
N ALA A 2 -24.54 4.78 44.01
CA ALA A 2 -23.77 5.84 43.36
C ALA A 2 -22.25 5.57 43.28
N THR A 3 -21.61 5.17 44.39
CA THR A 3 -20.17 4.84 44.44
C THR A 3 -19.74 3.62 43.62
N SER A 4 -20.68 2.74 43.24
CA SER A 4 -20.40 1.59 42.36
C SER A 4 -20.46 2.02 40.89
N LEU A 5 -21.48 2.82 40.53
CA LEU A 5 -21.68 3.32 39.18
C LEU A 5 -20.58 4.32 38.78
N THR A 6 -20.15 5.21 39.68
CA THR A 6 -19.04 6.14 39.43
C THR A 6 -17.76 5.39 39.02
N LYS A 7 -17.40 4.34 39.76
CA LYS A 7 -16.22 3.52 39.47
C LYS A 7 -16.36 2.72 38.16
N GLU A 8 -17.57 2.30 37.84
CA GLU A 8 -17.86 1.58 36.60
C GLU A 8 -17.71 2.48 35.38
N ILE A 9 -18.25 3.70 35.43
CA ILE A 9 -18.12 4.72 34.38
C ILE A 9 -16.67 5.14 34.20
N GLU A 10 -15.96 5.43 35.29
CA GLU A 10 -14.55 5.83 35.26
C GLU A 10 -13.68 4.73 34.65
N ARG A 11 -13.88 3.47 35.06
CA ARG A 11 -13.15 2.33 34.51
C ARG A 11 -13.44 2.13 33.02
N ASP A 12 -14.71 2.19 32.62
CA ASP A 12 -15.11 1.92 31.24
C ASP A 12 -14.58 3.00 30.28
N LEU A 13 -14.71 4.28 30.66
CA LEU A 13 -14.23 5.41 29.85
C LEU A 13 -12.70 5.45 29.77
N SER A 14 -12.01 5.23 30.90
CA SER A 14 -10.53 5.22 30.94
C SER A 14 -9.93 4.04 30.17
N ALA A 15 -10.55 2.85 30.23
CA ALA A 15 -10.15 1.69 29.44
C ALA A 15 -10.26 1.93 27.92
N ASN A 16 -11.12 2.86 27.50
CA ASN A 16 -11.32 3.27 26.11
C ASN A 16 -10.65 4.61 25.77
N GLY A 17 -9.72 5.09 26.62
CA GLY A 17 -8.87 6.25 26.33
C GLY A 17 -9.46 7.62 26.67
N HIS A 18 -10.63 7.68 27.32
CA HIS A 18 -11.25 8.92 27.78
C HIS A 18 -10.86 9.21 29.22
N ILE A 19 -10.19 10.35 29.47
CA ILE A 19 -9.84 10.81 30.82
C ILE A 19 -10.78 11.96 31.18
N LEU A 20 -11.51 11.81 32.28
CA LEU A 20 -12.46 12.79 32.80
C LEU A 20 -11.92 13.50 34.03
N ASP A 21 -12.36 14.74 34.23
CA ASP A 21 -12.28 15.39 35.53
C ASP A 21 -13.48 14.99 36.41
N ASP A 22 -13.38 15.24 37.72
CA ASP A 22 -14.41 14.86 38.69
C ASP A 22 -15.79 15.46 38.36
N LYS A 23 -15.84 16.65 37.74
CA LYS A 23 -17.09 17.33 37.41
C LYS A 23 -17.81 16.69 36.24
N LEU A 24 -17.07 16.31 35.20
CA LEU A 24 -17.60 15.58 34.06
C LEU A 24 -18.03 14.17 34.46
N LEU A 25 -17.28 13.52 35.36
CA LEU A 25 -17.63 12.22 35.90
C LEU A 25 -18.96 12.28 36.69
N ASP A 26 -19.17 13.31 37.51
CA ASP A 26 -20.42 13.52 38.23
C ASP A 26 -21.63 13.76 37.30
N GLU A 27 -21.46 14.51 36.20
CA GLU A 27 -22.53 14.69 35.22
C GLU A 27 -22.81 13.38 34.46
N CYS A 28 -21.79 12.58 34.14
CA CYS A 28 -21.99 11.24 33.56
C CYS A 28 -22.81 10.33 34.48
N VAL A 29 -22.49 10.30 35.78
CA VAL A 29 -23.26 9.55 36.79
C VAL A 29 -24.70 10.05 36.85
N THR A 30 -24.90 11.37 36.76
CA THR A 30 -26.22 12.00 36.74
C THR A 30 -27.04 11.57 35.52
N ILE A 31 -26.43 11.57 34.33
CA ILE A 31 -27.09 11.13 33.08
C ILE A 31 -27.46 9.64 33.15
N CYS A 32 -26.54 8.76 33.57
CA CYS A 32 -26.83 7.33 33.73
C CYS A 32 -27.98 7.08 34.71
N THR A 33 -27.99 7.78 35.85
CA THR A 33 -29.02 7.62 36.87
C THR A 33 -30.37 8.14 36.39
N LEU A 34 -30.40 9.31 35.73
CA LEU A 34 -31.63 9.96 35.29
C LEU A 34 -32.34 9.20 34.17
N TYR A 35 -31.57 8.57 33.27
CA TYR A 35 -32.12 7.87 32.10
C TYR A 35 -32.00 6.35 32.18
N ASN A 36 -31.55 5.81 33.31
CA ASN A 36 -31.35 4.38 33.54
C ASN A 36 -30.48 3.73 32.44
N LEU A 37 -29.34 4.36 32.15
CA LEU A 37 -28.35 3.88 31.17
C LEU A 37 -27.21 3.15 31.86
N SER A 38 -26.70 2.09 31.22
CA SER A 38 -25.44 1.47 31.61
C SER A 38 -24.26 2.41 31.31
N ALA A 39 -23.11 2.16 31.95
CA ALA A 39 -21.88 2.90 31.65
C ALA A 39 -21.48 2.77 30.17
N GLU A 40 -21.66 1.57 29.61
CA GLU A 40 -21.38 1.26 28.20
C GLU A 40 -22.31 2.00 27.24
N ASP A 41 -23.62 2.04 27.50
CA ASP A 41 -24.57 2.79 26.66
C ASP A 41 -24.28 4.28 26.67
N LEU A 42 -23.88 4.82 27.83
CA LEU A 42 -23.46 6.21 27.95
C LEU A 42 -22.20 6.46 27.12
N ARG A 43 -21.17 5.60 27.22
CA ARG A 43 -19.96 5.67 26.39
C ARG A 43 -20.31 5.74 24.92
N PHE A 44 -21.12 4.81 24.41
CA PHE A 44 -21.48 4.79 22.98
C PHE A 44 -22.20 6.06 22.53
N LYS A 45 -23.08 6.62 23.36
CA LYS A 45 -23.77 7.88 23.04
C LYS A 45 -22.81 9.08 23.05
N ILE A 46 -21.86 9.12 23.98
CA ILE A 46 -20.80 10.13 24.04
C ILE A 46 -19.89 10.03 22.83
N GLU A 47 -19.40 8.84 22.52
CA GLU A 47 -18.55 8.57 21.36
C GLU A 47 -19.25 8.94 20.06
N ALA A 48 -20.53 8.59 19.90
CA ALA A 48 -21.30 9.00 18.72
C ALA A 48 -21.48 10.53 18.61
N ALA A 49 -21.57 11.25 19.73
CA ALA A 49 -21.65 12.71 19.73
C ALA A 49 -20.29 13.38 19.43
N ASN A 50 -19.20 12.78 19.91
CA ASN A 50 -17.86 13.31 19.76
C ASN A 50 -17.11 12.78 18.54
N TYR A 51 -17.70 11.84 17.79
CA TYR A 51 -17.09 11.27 16.60
C TYR A 51 -16.89 12.35 15.54
N ASN A 52 -15.62 12.64 15.26
CA ASN A 52 -15.23 13.55 14.20
C ASN A 52 -14.50 12.75 13.12
N ALA A 53 -15.20 12.51 12.02
CA ALA A 53 -14.61 11.94 10.83
C ALA A 53 -14.11 13.05 9.90
N SER A 54 -12.79 13.16 9.78
CA SER A 54 -12.14 13.85 8.67
C SER A 54 -11.51 12.83 7.72
N ALA A 55 -11.12 13.27 6.52
CA ALA A 55 -10.41 12.41 5.59
C ALA A 55 -9.08 11.90 6.19
N ILE A 56 -8.38 12.72 6.98
CA ILE A 56 -7.01 12.43 7.46
C ILE A 56 -7.00 11.81 8.86
N ARG A 57 -8.09 11.96 9.61
CA ARG A 57 -8.23 11.50 11.00
C ARG A 57 -9.69 11.20 11.31
N SER A 58 -9.94 10.02 11.84
CA SER A 58 -11.18 9.70 12.53
C SER A 58 -10.88 9.48 14.00
N GLY A 59 -11.52 10.24 14.88
CA GLY A 59 -11.31 10.14 16.31
C GLY A 59 -12.48 10.71 17.10
N PHE A 60 -12.42 10.57 18.42
CA PHE A 60 -13.38 11.16 19.33
C PHE A 60 -12.80 12.45 19.90
N SER A 61 -13.55 13.55 19.78
CA SER A 61 -13.22 14.78 20.47
C SER A 61 -13.23 14.54 22.00
N PRO A 62 -12.45 15.29 22.79
CA PRO A 62 -12.50 15.19 24.25
C PRO A 62 -13.91 15.39 24.79
N ILE A 63 -14.24 14.69 25.87
CA ILE A 63 -15.55 14.84 26.53
C ILE A 63 -15.58 16.20 27.21
N THR A 64 -16.55 17.03 26.84
CA THR A 64 -16.78 18.36 27.42
C THR A 64 -18.17 18.45 28.03
N ALA A 65 -18.44 19.49 28.83
CA ALA A 65 -19.78 19.75 29.35
C ALA A 65 -20.81 19.91 28.20
N ASP A 66 -20.40 20.50 27.07
CA ASP A 66 -21.24 20.66 25.89
C ASP A 66 -21.56 19.32 25.23
N THR A 67 -20.58 18.40 25.16
CA THR A 67 -20.81 17.01 24.73
C THR A 67 -21.91 16.36 25.55
N LEU A 68 -21.79 16.43 26.88
CA LEU A 68 -22.76 15.79 27.80
C LEU A 68 -24.15 16.43 27.69
N ALA A 69 -24.22 17.75 27.48
CA ALA A 69 -25.47 18.45 27.21
C ALA A 69 -26.11 17.99 25.88
N GLU A 70 -25.33 17.79 24.83
CA GLU A 70 -25.82 17.29 23.54
C GLU A 70 -26.32 15.84 23.65
N VAL A 71 -25.57 14.97 24.35
CA VAL A 71 -25.96 13.58 24.62
C VAL A 71 -27.29 13.53 25.38
N LYS A 72 -27.42 14.34 26.43
CA LYS A 72 -28.66 14.48 27.21
C LYS A 72 -29.84 14.92 26.34
N LYS A 73 -29.62 15.89 25.46
CA LYS A 73 -30.64 16.36 24.50
C LYS A 73 -31.06 15.27 23.52
N LYS A 74 -30.12 14.47 22.99
CA LYS A 74 -30.40 13.34 22.09
C LYS A 74 -31.21 12.25 22.80
N ILE A 75 -30.83 11.88 24.03
CA ILE A 75 -31.57 10.89 24.84
C ILE A 75 -33.02 11.35 25.07
N GLN A 76 -33.22 12.63 25.43
CA GLN A 76 -34.56 13.19 25.62
C GLN A 76 -35.38 13.15 24.32
N ALA A 77 -34.77 13.49 23.18
CA ALA A 77 -35.43 13.46 21.89
C ALA A 77 -35.90 12.04 21.50
N GLU A 78 -35.06 11.02 21.73
CA GLU A 78 -35.39 9.61 21.52
C GLU A 78 -36.58 9.18 22.40
N LEU A 79 -36.54 9.49 23.70
CA LEU A 79 -37.62 9.18 24.63
C LEU A 79 -38.95 9.85 24.24
N THR A 80 -38.92 11.09 23.74
CA THR A 80 -40.14 11.74 23.20
C THR A 80 -40.65 11.08 21.93
N LYS A 81 -39.76 10.60 21.05
CA LYS A 81 -40.14 9.92 19.81
C LYS A 81 -40.75 8.55 20.08
N ASP A 82 -40.26 7.82 21.08
CA ASP A 82 -40.82 6.52 21.47
C ASP A 82 -42.14 6.67 22.24
N ARG A 83 -42.30 7.75 23.03
CA ARG A 83 -43.61 8.16 23.58
C ARG A 83 -44.62 8.57 22.50
N ALA A 84 -44.17 9.09 21.37
CA ALA A 84 -45.04 9.44 20.25
C ALA A 84 -45.50 8.21 19.44
N LYS A 85 -44.67 7.15 19.34
CA LYS A 85 -45.03 5.88 18.70
C LYS A 85 -46.03 5.03 19.51
N THR A 86 -46.10 5.24 20.82
CA THR A 86 -46.98 4.50 21.74
C THR A 86 -48.38 5.11 21.92
N LYS A 87 -48.69 6.25 21.27
CA LYS A 87 -50.07 6.75 21.16
C LYS A 87 -50.83 5.95 20.09
N PRO A 88 -52.03 5.40 20.38
CA PRO A 88 -52.82 4.68 19.38
C PRO A 88 -53.22 5.63 18.25
N LYS A 89 -52.80 5.33 17.01
CA LYS A 89 -53.33 6.01 15.81
C LYS A 89 -54.79 5.60 15.65
N GLY A 90 -55.71 6.53 15.86
CA GLY A 90 -57.10 6.39 15.43
C GLY A 90 -57.15 6.12 13.92
N SER A 91 -58.02 5.19 13.52
CA SER A 91 -58.17 4.76 12.13
C SER A 91 -58.66 5.91 11.25
N ALA A 92 -57.76 6.50 10.49
CA ALA A 92 -58.11 7.27 9.30
C ALA A 92 -57.62 6.47 8.09
N ALA A 93 -58.58 5.96 7.31
CA ALA A 93 -58.32 5.27 6.05
C ALA A 93 -57.67 6.26 5.07
N ALA A 94 -56.41 6.04 4.72
CA ALA A 94 -55.79 6.71 3.58
C ALA A 94 -56.22 5.96 2.32
N GLN A 95 -57.17 6.54 1.58
CA GLN A 95 -57.46 6.14 0.21
C GLN A 95 -56.22 6.40 -0.65
N VAL A 96 -55.72 5.35 -1.28
CA VAL A 96 -54.63 5.43 -2.26
C VAL A 96 -55.23 5.98 -3.55
N ASN A 97 -54.95 7.24 -3.87
CA ASN A 97 -55.34 7.83 -5.14
C ASN A 97 -54.25 7.53 -6.18
N LEU A 98 -54.38 6.41 -6.89
CA LEU A 98 -53.60 6.08 -8.09
C LEU A 98 -54.13 6.94 -9.26
N SER A 99 -53.76 8.22 -9.29
CA SER A 99 -53.86 9.00 -10.51
C SER A 99 -52.81 10.11 -10.52
N ARG A 100 -51.68 9.80 -11.16
CA ARG A 100 -50.79 10.68 -11.96
C ARG A 100 -49.35 10.17 -11.90
N LEU A 101 -49.06 9.20 -12.76
CA LEU A 101 -47.74 9.02 -13.36
C LEU A 101 -47.76 9.71 -14.72
N SER A 102 -46.90 10.71 -14.92
CA SER A 102 -46.26 11.05 -16.21
C SER A 102 -45.19 12.11 -15.91
N ASN A 103 -43.88 11.85 -16.05
CA ASN A 103 -43.04 11.76 -17.25
C ASN A 103 -42.48 13.13 -17.72
N TYR A 104 -41.20 13.11 -18.09
CA TYR A 104 -40.40 14.10 -18.83
C TYR A 104 -39.93 15.41 -18.17
N GLY A 105 -38.60 15.55 -18.10
CA GLY A 105 -37.87 16.37 -19.09
C GLY A 105 -37.71 17.88 -18.86
N ARG A 106 -36.45 18.27 -18.59
CA ARG A 106 -35.70 19.49 -19.00
C ARG A 106 -36.26 20.92 -18.76
N ASN A 107 -35.29 21.73 -18.32
CA ASN A 107 -35.02 23.16 -18.57
C ASN A 107 -35.44 24.24 -17.54
N THR A 108 -34.39 24.71 -16.83
CA THR A 108 -33.95 26.11 -16.61
C THR A 108 -34.96 27.17 -16.15
N THR A 109 -34.70 27.80 -15.00
CA THR A 109 -34.22 29.19 -14.89
C THR A 109 -34.00 29.64 -13.43
N VAL A 110 -33.06 30.56 -13.29
CA VAL A 110 -32.48 31.14 -12.07
C VAL A 110 -33.48 32.08 -11.38
N SER A 111 -33.55 32.08 -10.04
CA SER A 111 -33.61 33.33 -9.27
C SER A 111 -33.20 33.13 -7.80
N SER A 112 -32.45 34.13 -7.36
CA SER A 112 -31.75 34.34 -6.10
C SER A 112 -32.66 34.54 -4.88
N SER A 113 -32.24 34.09 -3.70
CA SER A 113 -32.60 34.70 -2.40
C SER A 113 -31.57 34.39 -1.30
N ALA A 114 -30.77 35.41 -0.99
CA ALA A 114 -30.16 35.77 0.29
C ALA A 114 -29.58 34.66 1.20
N VAL A 115 -28.24 34.49 1.11
CA VAL A 115 -27.43 33.95 2.21
C VAL A 115 -27.03 35.12 3.12
N SER A 116 -27.51 35.09 4.36
CA SER A 116 -27.06 35.97 5.43
C SER A 116 -25.64 35.59 5.85
N ASN A 117 -24.68 36.46 5.52
CA ASN A 117 -23.30 36.39 5.98
C ASN A 117 -23.21 36.52 7.50
N VAL A 118 -22.77 35.47 8.18
CA VAL A 118 -22.15 35.60 9.51
C VAL A 118 -20.65 35.62 9.29
N LYS A 119 -20.10 36.83 9.44
CA LYS A 119 -18.69 37.17 9.38
C LYS A 119 -18.05 36.61 10.66
N GLN A 120 -17.30 35.51 10.55
CA GLN A 120 -16.40 35.08 11.62
C GLN A 120 -15.03 35.66 11.28
N GLU A 121 -14.60 36.63 12.06
CA GLU A 121 -13.26 37.21 12.01
C GLU A 121 -12.23 36.10 12.15
N VAL A 122 -11.43 35.91 11.11
CA VAL A 122 -10.21 35.12 11.17
C VAL A 122 -9.15 36.05 11.71
N ASP A 123 -8.87 35.93 13.01
CA ASP A 123 -7.79 36.65 13.64
C ASP A 123 -6.48 36.12 13.05
N ALA A 124 -5.90 36.92 12.15
CA ALA A 124 -4.67 36.63 11.45
C ALA A 124 -3.49 36.80 12.41
N LEU A 125 -3.26 35.77 13.24
CA LEU A 125 -1.95 35.52 13.82
C LEU A 125 -1.12 34.77 12.75
N GLU A 126 -0.44 35.55 11.91
CA GLU A 126 0.75 35.12 11.19
C GLU A 126 1.77 34.61 12.21
N SER A 127 1.63 33.35 12.61
CA SER A 127 2.75 32.57 13.12
C SER A 127 3.39 31.93 11.90
N SER A 128 4.36 32.63 11.34
CA SER A 128 5.38 32.06 10.48
C SER A 128 6.05 30.93 11.26
N TRP A 129 5.55 29.70 11.11
CA TRP A 129 6.23 28.48 11.55
C TRP A 129 7.42 28.27 10.62
N ILE A 130 8.47 29.05 10.84
CA ILE A 130 9.82 28.58 10.60
C ILE A 130 9.96 27.38 11.54
N PRO A 131 10.25 26.16 11.04
CA PRO A 131 10.54 25.05 11.93
C PRO A 131 11.72 25.49 12.80
N SER A 132 11.48 25.65 14.10
CA SER A 132 12.54 25.89 15.05
C SER A 132 13.50 24.71 14.95
N ILE A 133 14.64 24.96 14.33
CA ILE A 133 15.79 24.07 14.28
C ILE A 133 16.31 23.96 15.71
N ASN A 134 15.68 23.10 16.52
CA ASN A 134 16.35 22.54 17.67
C ASN A 134 17.29 21.45 17.14
N ASN A 135 18.49 21.93 16.84
CA ASN A 135 19.69 21.18 16.50
C ASN A 135 20.01 20.12 17.56
N ILE A 136 19.37 18.96 17.46
CA ILE A 136 19.98 17.69 17.85
C ILE A 136 19.82 16.76 16.65
N ARG A 137 20.62 16.96 15.59
CA ARG A 137 20.81 15.94 14.55
C ARG A 137 21.63 14.81 15.17
N THR A 138 20.97 13.86 15.85
CA THR A 138 21.61 12.60 16.27
C THR A 138 21.67 11.58 15.13
N THR A 139 20.88 11.75 14.06
CA THR A 139 20.79 10.79 12.96
C THR A 139 21.84 11.08 11.90
N ASN A 140 22.56 10.04 11.47
CA ASN A 140 23.53 10.14 10.37
C ASN A 140 22.87 10.09 8.99
N VAL A 141 21.56 9.87 8.93
CA VAL A 141 20.76 9.73 7.71
C VAL A 141 19.89 10.95 7.47
N THR A 142 19.70 11.29 6.20
CA THR A 142 18.69 12.25 5.75
C THR A 142 17.54 11.48 5.13
N PHE A 143 16.35 11.54 5.72
CA PHE A 143 15.16 10.89 5.18
C PHE A 143 14.25 11.93 4.54
N VAL A 144 13.82 11.67 3.30
CA VAL A 144 12.78 12.44 2.62
C VAL A 144 11.69 11.47 2.18
N GLY A 145 10.53 11.55 2.84
CA GLY A 145 9.34 10.78 2.47
C GLY A 145 8.43 11.53 1.50
N PRO A 146 7.25 10.96 1.20
CA PRO A 146 6.20 11.64 0.45
C PRO A 146 5.83 13.00 1.08
N PRO A 147 5.35 13.97 0.29
CA PRO A 147 4.94 15.28 0.80
C PRO A 147 3.98 15.16 1.99
N ASN A 148 4.33 15.82 3.09
CA ASN A 148 3.64 15.71 4.38
C ASN A 148 2.79 16.95 4.71
N ASP A 149 2.61 17.85 3.73
CA ASP A 149 1.68 18.96 3.86
C ASP A 149 0.23 18.45 3.94
N PHE A 150 -0.66 19.32 4.42
CA PHE A 150 -2.04 18.95 4.71
C PHE A 150 -2.79 18.42 3.48
N GLU A 151 -2.63 19.04 2.30
CA GLU A 151 -3.35 18.65 1.10
C GLU A 151 -2.84 17.31 0.55
N SER A 152 -1.53 17.09 0.55
CA SER A 152 -0.95 15.81 0.14
C SER A 152 -1.41 14.65 1.01
N ARG A 153 -1.48 14.85 2.33
CA ARG A 153 -2.02 13.84 3.27
C ARG A 153 -3.51 13.59 3.05
N LYS A 154 -4.28 14.66 2.84
CA LYS A 154 -5.71 14.59 2.53
C LYS A 154 -5.99 13.81 1.26
N LYS A 155 -5.18 14.01 0.22
CA LYS A 155 -5.27 13.28 -1.05
C LYS A 155 -5.02 11.78 -0.84
N ARG A 156 -4.03 11.41 -0.02
CA ARG A 156 -3.73 10.00 0.26
C ARG A 156 -4.77 9.33 1.17
N ALA A 157 -5.33 10.05 2.12
CA ALA A 157 -6.35 9.55 3.05
C ALA A 157 -7.77 9.57 2.46
N TYR A 158 -7.87 9.31 1.15
CA TYR A 158 -9.12 9.37 0.41
C TYR A 158 -10.16 8.35 0.92
N ARG A 159 -11.42 8.52 0.54
CA ARG A 159 -12.50 7.58 0.90
C ARG A 159 -12.55 6.43 -0.09
N TYR A 160 -12.37 5.20 0.39
CA TYR A 160 -12.25 4.01 -0.46
C TYR A 160 -13.47 3.08 -0.47
N MET A 161 -14.41 3.22 0.48
CA MET A 161 -15.54 2.28 0.61
C MET A 161 -16.64 2.45 -0.45
N PHE A 162 -16.41 3.31 -1.45
CA PHE A 162 -17.31 3.50 -2.57
C PHE A 162 -16.50 3.95 -3.79
N GLU A 163 -16.56 3.17 -4.87
CA GLU A 163 -15.93 3.47 -6.14
C GLU A 163 -17.00 3.70 -7.20
N LYS A 164 -16.92 4.81 -7.95
CA LYS A 164 -17.82 5.03 -9.09
C LYS A 164 -17.30 4.30 -10.31
N ILE A 165 -18.18 3.59 -11.00
CA ILE A 165 -17.85 2.88 -12.25
C ILE A 165 -17.29 3.85 -13.32
N SER A 166 -17.80 5.09 -13.37
CA SER A 166 -17.30 6.10 -14.31
C SER A 166 -15.84 6.47 -14.03
N GLU A 167 -15.50 6.80 -12.79
CA GLU A 167 -14.14 7.19 -12.35
C GLU A 167 -13.16 6.02 -12.54
N ARG A 168 -13.58 4.80 -12.19
CA ARG A 168 -12.84 3.57 -12.48
C ARG A 168 -12.54 3.43 -13.98
N SER A 169 -13.55 3.61 -14.82
CA SER A 169 -13.39 3.44 -16.28
C SER A 169 -12.49 4.52 -16.88
N GLU A 170 -12.57 5.76 -16.40
CA GLU A 170 -11.74 6.89 -16.85
C GLU A 170 -10.27 6.65 -16.50
N ASN A 171 -9.96 6.21 -15.27
CA ASN A 171 -8.59 5.88 -14.87
C ASN A 171 -8.00 4.73 -15.71
N LEU A 172 -8.82 3.72 -16.03
CA LEU A 172 -8.38 2.59 -16.85
C LEU A 172 -8.11 2.98 -18.31
N ASP A 173 -8.83 3.96 -18.85
CA ASP A 173 -8.57 4.54 -20.17
C ASP A 173 -7.29 5.38 -20.13
N GLN A 174 -7.15 6.24 -19.11
CA GLN A 174 -5.99 7.13 -18.96
C GLN A 174 -4.66 6.37 -18.93
N ILE A 175 -4.61 5.21 -18.26
CA ILE A 175 -3.40 4.37 -18.26
C ILE A 175 -3.02 3.97 -19.69
N ILE A 176 -3.98 3.56 -20.53
CA ILE A 176 -3.70 3.17 -21.92
C ILE A 176 -3.20 4.39 -22.71
N ASP A 177 -3.83 5.55 -22.52
CA ASP A 177 -3.49 6.78 -23.23
C ASP A 177 -2.08 7.30 -22.85
N ASP A 178 -1.70 7.27 -21.57
CA ASP A 178 -0.37 7.66 -21.09
C ASP A 178 0.74 6.79 -21.74
N PHE A 179 0.51 5.46 -21.80
CA PHE A 179 1.44 4.56 -22.47
C PHE A 179 1.45 4.76 -23.99
N ALA A 180 0.32 5.12 -24.60
CA ALA A 180 0.27 5.45 -26.02
C ALA A 180 1.11 6.69 -26.32
N GLU A 181 1.09 7.71 -25.47
CA GLU A 181 1.97 8.88 -25.58
C GLU A 181 3.44 8.53 -25.41
N LEU A 182 3.77 7.69 -24.42
CA LEU A 182 5.13 7.19 -24.21
C LEU A 182 5.68 6.45 -25.44
N ILE A 183 4.86 5.56 -26.01
CA ILE A 183 5.23 4.76 -27.20
C ILE A 183 5.34 5.64 -28.44
N ARG A 184 4.41 6.59 -28.62
CA ARG A 184 4.45 7.58 -29.70
C ARG A 184 5.76 8.36 -29.67
N ALA A 185 6.14 8.89 -28.51
CA ALA A 185 7.35 9.68 -28.34
C ALA A 185 8.63 8.85 -28.57
N HIS A 186 8.65 7.58 -28.16
CA HIS A 186 9.85 6.74 -28.27
C HIS A 186 10.07 6.14 -29.66
N TYR A 187 9.00 5.69 -30.33
CA TYR A 187 9.08 4.98 -31.62
C TYR A 187 8.68 5.83 -32.83
N ASP A 188 8.40 7.12 -32.64
CA ASP A 188 7.96 8.05 -33.69
C ASP A 188 6.72 7.53 -34.45
N VAL A 189 5.74 7.03 -33.69
CA VAL A 189 4.49 6.49 -34.25
C VAL A 189 3.55 7.64 -34.59
N SER A 190 3.33 7.89 -35.88
CA SER A 190 2.40 8.93 -36.36
C SER A 190 1.00 8.84 -35.73
N ASP A 191 0.32 7.71 -35.95
CA ASP A 191 -1.02 7.44 -35.43
C ASP A 191 -1.17 5.97 -34.98
N PHE A 192 -2.06 5.75 -34.02
CA PHE A 192 -2.49 4.41 -33.62
C PHE A 192 -3.77 4.02 -34.35
N GLY A 193 -3.85 2.77 -34.80
CA GLY A 193 -5.02 2.25 -35.51
C GLY A 193 -6.07 1.64 -34.58
N ASP A 194 -7.24 1.37 -35.15
CA ASP A 194 -8.33 0.64 -34.49
C ASP A 194 -8.14 -0.88 -34.68
N PRO A 195 -7.93 -1.67 -33.61
CA PRO A 195 -7.74 -3.11 -33.74
C PRO A 195 -8.99 -3.86 -34.22
N SER A 196 -10.19 -3.25 -34.12
CA SER A 196 -11.46 -3.85 -34.50
C SER A 196 -11.82 -3.67 -35.98
N ALA A 197 -11.24 -2.65 -36.62
CA ALA A 197 -11.45 -2.37 -38.03
C ALA A 197 -10.60 -3.30 -38.90
N SER A 198 -11.16 -3.79 -40.01
CA SER A 198 -10.37 -4.51 -41.02
C SER A 198 -9.34 -3.58 -41.66
N THR A 199 -8.10 -4.05 -41.78
CA THR A 199 -6.99 -3.27 -42.33
C THR A 199 -6.34 -3.98 -43.53
N ASP A 200 -5.99 -3.21 -44.56
CA ASP A 200 -5.28 -3.73 -45.74
C ASP A 200 -3.80 -4.03 -45.43
N GLY A 201 -3.22 -3.33 -44.45
CA GLY A 201 -1.83 -3.43 -44.03
C GLY A 201 -1.66 -3.52 -42.51
N GLU A 202 -0.40 -3.58 -42.08
CA GLU A 202 -0.08 -3.53 -40.66
C GLU A 202 -0.29 -2.12 -40.09
N ILE A 203 -0.91 -2.08 -38.91
CA ILE A 203 -1.10 -0.89 -38.08
C ILE A 203 -0.43 -1.09 -36.73
N THR A 204 -0.08 0.00 -36.06
CA THR A 204 0.36 -0.01 -34.66
C THR A 204 -0.84 0.28 -33.76
N ILE A 205 -1.00 -0.52 -32.71
CA ILE A 205 -2.05 -0.36 -31.70
C ILE A 205 -1.45 -0.31 -30.30
N VAL A 206 -2.15 0.33 -29.38
CA VAL A 206 -1.86 0.28 -27.94
C VAL A 206 -3.13 -0.12 -27.21
N GLY A 207 -3.00 -1.02 -26.24
CA GLY A 207 -4.13 -1.49 -25.46
C GLY A 207 -3.73 -2.35 -24.28
N ARG A 208 -4.72 -2.67 -23.46
CA ARG A 208 -4.62 -3.53 -22.29
C ARG A 208 -4.95 -4.98 -22.66
N ILE A 209 -4.12 -5.91 -22.21
CA ILE A 209 -4.42 -7.34 -22.26
C ILE A 209 -5.55 -7.67 -21.29
N THR A 210 -6.57 -8.36 -21.79
CA THR A 210 -7.72 -8.82 -21.01
C THR A 210 -8.07 -10.27 -21.35
N HIS A 211 -8.90 -10.88 -20.50
CA HIS A 211 -9.53 -12.16 -20.81
C HIS A 211 -10.75 -11.98 -21.69
N ASP A 212 -11.06 -13.01 -22.47
CA ASP A 212 -12.39 -13.17 -23.03
C ASP A 212 -13.46 -13.14 -21.92
N THR A 213 -14.54 -12.39 -22.15
CA THR A 213 -15.58 -12.09 -21.16
C THR A 213 -16.26 -13.35 -20.61
N ASP A 214 -16.30 -14.41 -21.40
CA ASP A 214 -16.93 -15.68 -21.03
C ASP A 214 -16.02 -16.60 -20.19
N THR A 215 -14.71 -16.35 -20.15
CA THR A 215 -13.70 -17.16 -19.43
C THR A 215 -13.00 -16.42 -18.29
N ALA A 216 -13.31 -15.13 -18.09
CA ALA A 216 -12.66 -14.23 -17.16
C ALA A 216 -12.66 -14.67 -15.68
N SER A 217 -13.54 -15.61 -15.27
CA SER A 217 -13.70 -15.98 -13.86
C SER A 217 -12.89 -17.20 -13.38
N SER A 218 -12.19 -17.95 -14.25
CA SER A 218 -11.68 -19.26 -13.82
C SER A 218 -10.38 -19.79 -14.45
N SER A 219 -9.77 -19.11 -15.42
CA SER A 219 -8.57 -19.65 -16.08
C SER A 219 -7.43 -18.64 -16.17
N LYS A 220 -6.22 -19.12 -15.88
CA LYS A 220 -4.96 -18.43 -16.22
C LYS A 220 -4.97 -17.97 -17.68
N LEU A 221 -4.35 -16.81 -17.95
CA LEU A 221 -4.24 -16.28 -19.31
C LEU A 221 -3.68 -17.33 -20.27
N ALA A 222 -4.43 -17.57 -21.35
CA ALA A 222 -4.08 -18.49 -22.42
C ALA A 222 -4.24 -17.78 -23.75
N GLU A 223 -3.38 -18.10 -24.71
CA GLU A 223 -3.33 -17.45 -26.03
C GLU A 223 -4.69 -17.45 -26.75
N GLY A 224 -5.44 -18.56 -26.69
CA GLY A 224 -6.76 -18.66 -27.33
C GLY A 224 -7.89 -17.88 -26.65
N ALA A 225 -7.67 -17.31 -25.47
CA ALA A 225 -8.64 -16.53 -24.70
C ALA A 225 -8.16 -15.09 -24.43
N MET A 226 -7.14 -14.65 -25.18
CA MET A 226 -6.53 -13.34 -25.03
C MET A 226 -7.27 -12.31 -25.86
N MET A 227 -7.56 -11.17 -25.24
CA MET A 227 -8.20 -10.03 -25.88
C MET A 227 -7.34 -8.79 -25.70
N ILE A 228 -7.36 -7.89 -26.68
CA ILE A 228 -6.80 -6.55 -26.57
C ILE A 228 -7.93 -5.54 -26.39
N GLU A 229 -7.86 -4.73 -25.34
CA GLU A 229 -8.79 -3.64 -25.05
C GLU A 229 -8.09 -2.31 -25.30
N SER A 230 -8.64 -1.47 -26.17
CA SER A 230 -8.12 -0.12 -26.40
C SER A 230 -8.88 0.91 -25.57
N SER A 231 -8.33 2.12 -25.43
CA SER A 231 -9.02 3.22 -24.76
C SER A 231 -10.18 3.75 -25.60
N ARG A 232 -11.08 4.51 -24.97
CA ARG A 232 -12.14 5.24 -25.68
C ARG A 232 -11.59 6.25 -26.68
N MET A 233 -10.50 6.93 -26.35
CA MET A 233 -9.89 7.93 -27.22
C MET A 233 -9.25 7.32 -28.46
N LEU A 234 -8.58 6.17 -28.32
CA LEU A 234 -7.86 5.53 -29.42
C LEU A 234 -8.80 4.77 -30.37
N SER A 235 -9.75 3.99 -29.85
CA SER A 235 -10.68 3.22 -30.70
C SER A 235 -12.02 2.90 -30.01
N GLY A 236 -12.59 3.87 -29.29
CA GLY A 236 -13.95 3.75 -28.76
C GLY A 236 -14.13 2.67 -27.68
N GLY A 237 -13.05 2.19 -27.07
CA GLY A 237 -13.11 1.12 -26.07
C GLY A 237 -13.21 -0.28 -26.68
N ALA A 238 -12.80 -0.46 -27.94
CA ALA A 238 -12.89 -1.74 -28.63
C ALA A 238 -12.16 -2.86 -27.89
N ARG A 239 -12.79 -4.03 -27.86
CA ARG A 239 -12.20 -5.29 -27.37
C ARG A 239 -12.22 -6.32 -28.48
N VAL A 240 -11.05 -6.83 -28.84
CA VAL A 240 -10.88 -7.72 -30.00
C VAL A 240 -10.03 -8.92 -29.60
N PRO A 241 -10.33 -10.14 -30.09
CA PRO A 241 -9.44 -11.29 -29.92
C PRO A 241 -8.04 -11.00 -30.46
N LEU A 242 -7.03 -11.38 -29.69
CA LEU A 242 -5.63 -11.17 -30.02
C LEU A 242 -4.96 -12.50 -30.33
N ALA A 243 -4.40 -12.62 -31.54
CA ALA A 243 -3.54 -13.73 -31.93
C ALA A 243 -2.09 -13.26 -32.04
N LEU A 244 -1.15 -14.08 -31.56
CA LEU A 244 0.28 -13.78 -31.60
C LEU A 244 0.96 -14.66 -32.65
N ASP A 245 1.63 -14.03 -33.62
CA ASP A 245 2.39 -14.76 -34.63
C ASP A 245 3.43 -15.71 -33.96
N PRO A 246 3.60 -16.97 -34.44
CA PRO A 246 4.59 -17.88 -33.88
C PRO A 246 6.04 -17.37 -33.94
N THR A 247 6.32 -16.45 -34.86
CA THR A 247 7.61 -15.81 -35.08
C THR A 247 7.58 -14.31 -34.75
N ILE A 248 6.67 -13.90 -33.88
CA ILE A 248 6.49 -12.50 -33.46
C ILE A 248 7.83 -11.85 -33.10
N LYS A 249 8.05 -10.66 -33.66
CA LYS A 249 9.25 -9.86 -33.38
C LYS A 249 9.11 -9.11 -32.06
N ILE A 250 10.19 -8.90 -31.34
CA ILE A 250 10.22 -8.16 -30.08
C ILE A 250 11.20 -7.01 -30.26
N ARG A 251 10.69 -5.79 -30.41
CA ARG A 251 11.49 -4.58 -30.65
C ARG A 251 11.81 -3.89 -29.34
N GLY A 252 13.06 -3.46 -29.16
CA GLY A 252 13.44 -2.58 -28.03
C GLY A 252 13.42 -3.25 -26.66
N SER A 253 13.46 -4.58 -26.61
CA SER A 253 13.72 -5.34 -25.38
C SER A 253 15.22 -5.50 -25.13
N VAL A 254 15.60 -5.77 -23.88
CA VAL A 254 16.99 -6.15 -23.56
C VAL A 254 17.41 -7.41 -24.30
N LYS A 255 18.65 -7.42 -24.82
CA LYS A 255 19.21 -8.57 -25.53
C LYS A 255 19.25 -9.83 -24.66
N GLY A 256 18.82 -10.97 -25.21
CA GLY A 256 18.86 -12.28 -24.55
C GLY A 256 17.58 -12.65 -23.80
N ILE A 257 16.50 -11.89 -23.98
CA ILE A 257 15.19 -12.18 -23.37
C ILE A 257 14.50 -13.39 -24.01
N GLY A 258 14.66 -13.59 -25.32
CA GLY A 258 14.09 -14.73 -26.06
C GLY A 258 12.56 -14.84 -26.06
N GLY A 259 11.84 -13.88 -25.49
CA GLY A 259 10.39 -13.88 -25.37
C GLY A 259 9.87 -12.67 -24.59
N PHE A 260 8.58 -12.64 -24.31
CA PHE A 260 7.93 -11.63 -23.47
C PHE A 260 6.81 -12.27 -22.66
N GLY A 261 6.63 -11.80 -21.43
CA GLY A 261 5.49 -12.17 -20.59
C GLY A 261 4.28 -11.32 -20.96
N LEU A 262 3.09 -11.92 -20.83
CA LEU A 262 1.80 -11.25 -20.95
C LEU A 262 0.95 -11.58 -19.73
N TYR A 263 0.26 -10.60 -19.15
CA TYR A 263 -0.70 -10.83 -18.07
C TYR A 263 -1.93 -9.92 -18.17
N PRO A 264 -3.08 -10.28 -17.56
CA PRO A 264 -4.26 -9.42 -17.54
C PRO A 264 -3.96 -8.08 -16.87
N GLY A 265 -4.27 -6.99 -17.55
CA GLY A 265 -3.95 -5.62 -17.10
C GLY A 265 -2.74 -5.01 -17.78
N GLU A 266 -1.88 -5.82 -18.39
CA GLU A 266 -0.67 -5.34 -19.05
C GLU A 266 -1.00 -4.43 -20.24
N ILE A 267 -0.33 -3.28 -20.30
CA ILE A 267 -0.41 -2.39 -21.45
C ILE A 267 0.66 -2.79 -22.45
N VAL A 268 0.24 -3.08 -23.67
CA VAL A 268 1.11 -3.52 -24.76
C VAL A 268 0.98 -2.59 -25.96
N ALA A 269 2.09 -2.43 -26.67
CA ALA A 269 2.12 -1.80 -27.98
C ALA A 269 2.46 -2.87 -29.02
N LEU A 270 1.57 -3.06 -29.99
CA LEU A 270 1.64 -4.14 -30.96
C LEU A 270 1.55 -3.59 -32.37
N LYS A 271 2.29 -4.20 -33.29
CA LYS A 271 2.13 -4.01 -34.73
C LYS A 271 1.60 -5.29 -35.34
N GLY A 272 0.62 -5.15 -36.24
CA GLY A 272 -0.11 -6.27 -36.78
C GLY A 272 -1.27 -5.83 -37.66
N LYS A 273 -2.16 -6.75 -38.02
CA LYS A 273 -3.33 -6.44 -38.86
C LYS A 273 -4.56 -7.22 -38.46
N ASN A 274 -5.72 -6.64 -38.73
CA ASN A 274 -6.99 -7.35 -38.69
C ASN A 274 -7.45 -7.61 -40.13
N GLY A 275 -7.27 -8.85 -40.61
CA GLY A 275 -7.62 -9.23 -41.98
C GLY A 275 -9.11 -9.47 -42.23
N GLY A 276 -10.00 -9.03 -41.33
CA GLY A 276 -11.45 -9.27 -41.41
C GLY A 276 -11.91 -10.61 -40.83
N GLY A 277 -11.01 -11.36 -40.19
CA GLY A 277 -11.30 -12.65 -39.54
C GLY A 277 -11.90 -12.54 -38.13
N GLY A 278 -12.14 -11.33 -37.63
CA GLY A 278 -12.65 -11.08 -36.28
C GLY A 278 -11.59 -11.13 -35.18
N TYR A 279 -10.30 -11.03 -35.53
CA TYR A 279 -9.19 -10.98 -34.59
C TYR A 279 -8.06 -10.09 -35.12
N PHE A 280 -7.25 -9.55 -34.22
CA PHE A 280 -6.02 -8.84 -34.54
C PHE A 280 -4.84 -9.80 -34.49
N LEU A 281 -4.09 -9.94 -35.59
CA LEU A 281 -2.86 -10.74 -35.64
C LEU A 281 -1.65 -9.85 -35.38
N ALA A 282 -1.02 -9.97 -34.22
CA ALA A 282 0.20 -9.26 -33.87
C ALA A 282 1.45 -9.98 -34.42
N THR A 283 2.26 -9.25 -35.18
CA THR A 283 3.49 -9.72 -35.82
C THR A 283 4.75 -9.12 -35.20
N GLU A 284 4.62 -8.04 -34.44
CA GLU A 284 5.71 -7.39 -33.71
C GLU A 284 5.18 -6.73 -32.42
N VAL A 285 5.92 -6.90 -31.32
CA VAL A 285 5.73 -6.20 -30.05
C VAL A 285 6.71 -5.04 -29.99
N LEU A 286 6.23 -3.85 -29.64
CA LEU A 286 7.05 -2.71 -29.32
C LEU A 286 7.27 -2.68 -27.80
N GLY A 287 8.51 -2.89 -27.37
CA GLY A 287 8.88 -2.90 -25.96
C GLY A 287 8.57 -1.56 -25.29
N ILE A 288 8.09 -1.60 -24.06
CA ILE A 288 7.91 -0.37 -23.29
C ILE A 288 9.29 0.23 -22.99
N PRO A 289 9.52 1.53 -23.26
CA PRO A 289 10.78 2.19 -22.92
C PRO A 289 11.08 2.04 -21.43
N PRO A 290 12.31 1.64 -21.05
CA PRO A 290 12.65 1.50 -19.64
C PRO A 290 12.62 2.86 -18.95
N LEU A 291 12.27 2.85 -17.67
CA LEU A 291 12.34 4.04 -16.84
C LEU A 291 13.76 4.60 -16.79
N LYS A 292 13.86 5.92 -16.78
CA LYS A 292 15.13 6.62 -16.66
C LYS A 292 15.77 6.31 -15.29
N PRO A 293 17.10 6.15 -15.19
CA PRO A 293 17.78 6.04 -13.90
C PRO A 293 17.57 7.29 -13.05
N SER A 294 17.76 7.19 -11.73
CA SER A 294 17.66 8.34 -10.82
C SER A 294 18.62 9.48 -11.19
N PRO A 295 18.33 10.74 -10.84
CA PRO A 295 19.24 11.87 -11.10
C PRO A 295 20.65 11.66 -10.53
N ALA A 296 20.75 10.95 -9.39
CA ALA A 296 22.03 10.55 -8.79
C ALA A 296 22.76 9.49 -9.65
N ALA A 297 22.04 8.51 -10.19
CA ALA A 297 22.60 7.51 -11.11
C ALA A 297 23.01 8.10 -12.47
N GLN A 298 22.32 9.14 -12.93
CA GLN A 298 22.67 9.87 -14.16
C GLN A 298 23.86 10.84 -13.97
N GLY A 299 24.33 11.04 -12.73
CA GLY A 299 25.40 12.00 -12.43
C GLY A 299 24.99 13.46 -12.55
N ILE A 300 23.68 13.75 -12.59
CA ILE A 300 23.14 15.12 -12.64
C ILE A 300 23.37 15.83 -11.30
N ILE A 301 23.25 15.10 -10.19
CA ILE A 301 23.53 15.66 -8.86
C ILE A 301 25.00 15.44 -8.51
N ASP A 302 25.79 16.51 -8.46
CA ASP A 302 27.22 16.43 -8.13
C ASP A 302 27.43 15.77 -6.75
N PRO A 303 28.14 14.63 -6.68
CA PRO A 303 28.48 13.94 -5.44
C PRO A 303 29.07 14.82 -4.34
N LYS A 304 29.71 15.93 -4.70
CA LYS A 304 30.48 16.81 -3.80
C LYS A 304 29.73 18.07 -3.36
N VAL A 305 28.60 18.42 -3.97
CA VAL A 305 28.09 19.82 -3.93
C VAL A 305 26.62 19.96 -3.48
N ASP A 306 25.95 18.88 -3.03
CA ASP A 306 24.62 19.03 -2.44
C ASP A 306 24.69 19.18 -0.90
N PRO A 307 24.39 20.37 -0.33
CA PRO A 307 24.38 20.60 1.11
C PRO A 307 23.20 19.92 1.85
N GLY A 308 22.20 19.38 1.13
CA GLY A 308 20.99 18.79 1.69
C GLY A 308 21.10 17.32 2.12
N ALA A 309 22.01 16.55 1.51
CA ALA A 309 22.10 15.09 1.70
C ALA A 309 23.30 14.67 2.57
N SER A 310 23.10 13.66 3.42
CA SER A 310 24.18 13.12 4.26
C SER A 310 25.28 12.46 3.42
N GLN A 311 26.53 12.78 3.74
CA GLN A 311 27.73 12.21 3.12
C GLN A 311 28.19 10.91 3.80
N ASN A 312 27.55 10.55 4.92
CA ASN A 312 27.96 9.44 5.76
C ASN A 312 27.44 8.09 5.23
N PRO A 313 28.16 6.99 5.49
CA PRO A 313 27.62 5.67 5.25
C PRO A 313 26.40 5.41 6.14
N ALA A 314 25.50 4.56 5.69
CA ALA A 314 24.30 4.19 6.44
C ALA A 314 23.97 2.71 6.31
N THR A 315 23.33 2.17 7.34
CA THR A 315 22.86 0.79 7.39
C THR A 315 21.34 0.76 7.55
N MET A 316 20.69 -0.12 6.80
CA MET A 316 19.25 -0.24 6.79
C MET A 316 18.82 -1.71 6.88
N PHE A 317 17.88 -1.99 7.78
CA PHE A 317 17.19 -3.27 7.84
C PHE A 317 15.82 -3.14 7.17
N VAL A 318 15.47 -4.12 6.33
CA VAL A 318 14.17 -4.20 5.65
C VAL A 318 13.45 -5.45 6.15
N VAL A 319 12.28 -5.28 6.75
CA VAL A 319 11.55 -6.37 7.39
C VAL A 319 10.10 -6.34 6.93
N CYS A 320 9.63 -7.43 6.37
CA CYS A 320 8.28 -7.53 5.81
C CYS A 320 7.48 -8.58 6.58
N GLY A 321 6.28 -8.22 6.99
CA GLY A 321 5.35 -9.10 7.70
C GLY A 321 4.87 -10.28 6.84
N PRO A 322 4.25 -11.30 7.44
CA PRO A 322 3.80 -11.35 8.83
C PRO A 322 4.94 -11.44 9.86
N PHE A 323 4.75 -10.80 11.02
CA PHE A 323 5.75 -10.73 12.11
C PHE A 323 5.63 -11.87 13.14
N THR A 324 4.61 -12.72 12.99
CA THR A 324 4.38 -13.91 13.81
C THR A 324 4.07 -15.12 12.91
N MET A 325 4.13 -16.31 13.49
CA MET A 325 3.78 -17.57 12.81
C MET A 325 2.28 -17.84 12.92
N ASP A 326 1.71 -18.57 11.97
CA ASP A 326 0.29 -18.97 11.99
C ASP A 326 -0.12 -19.79 13.23
N SER A 327 0.86 -20.43 13.90
CA SER A 327 0.63 -21.28 15.07
C SER A 327 0.33 -20.50 16.34
N ASP A 328 0.83 -19.26 16.49
CA ASP A 328 0.70 -18.48 17.72
C ASP A 328 0.83 -16.96 17.50
N THR A 329 0.33 -16.19 18.46
CA THR A 329 0.43 -14.73 18.48
C THR A 329 1.55 -14.23 19.40
N ALA A 330 2.61 -15.03 19.62
CA ALA A 330 3.71 -14.68 20.51
C ALA A 330 4.80 -13.82 19.84
N TYR A 331 4.74 -13.62 18.52
CA TYR A 331 5.68 -12.81 17.74
C TYR A 331 7.14 -13.27 17.91
N LYS A 332 7.38 -14.58 17.99
CA LYS A 332 8.73 -15.15 18.20
C LYS A 332 9.73 -14.69 17.13
N PRO A 333 9.43 -14.72 15.81
CA PRO A 333 10.36 -14.25 14.79
C PRO A 333 10.74 -12.78 14.97
N TRP A 334 9.75 -11.94 15.27
CA TRP A 334 9.97 -10.52 15.55
C TRP A 334 10.81 -10.28 16.80
N ARG A 335 10.55 -10.98 17.90
CA ARG A 335 11.34 -10.84 19.13
C ARG A 335 12.80 -11.24 18.92
N ALA A 336 13.05 -12.29 18.13
CA ALA A 336 14.41 -12.72 17.77
C ALA A 336 15.12 -11.64 16.94
N LEU A 337 14.46 -11.12 15.90
CA LEU A 337 15.04 -10.05 15.07
C LEU A 337 15.26 -8.76 15.88
N LEU A 338 14.35 -8.40 16.78
CA LEU A 338 14.48 -7.21 17.61
C LEU A 338 15.74 -7.26 18.49
N HIS A 339 16.15 -8.44 18.95
CA HIS A 339 17.42 -8.60 19.67
C HIS A 339 18.62 -8.24 18.77
N ILE A 340 18.59 -8.68 17.51
CA ILE A 340 19.61 -8.34 16.51
C ILE A 340 19.59 -6.83 16.22
N ILE A 341 18.42 -6.23 16.00
CA ILE A 341 18.27 -4.78 15.77
C ILE A 341 18.85 -3.99 16.95
N LYS A 342 18.55 -4.38 18.19
CA LYS A 342 19.08 -3.74 19.40
C LYS A 342 20.61 -3.85 19.53
N SER A 343 21.18 -4.95 19.05
CA SER A 343 22.62 -5.20 19.07
C SER A 343 23.34 -4.43 17.96
N GLN A 344 22.88 -4.55 16.71
CA GLN A 344 23.52 -3.98 15.54
C GLN A 344 23.22 -2.48 15.35
N LYS A 345 22.11 -1.99 15.91
CA LYS A 345 21.68 -0.57 15.87
C LYS A 345 21.75 0.05 14.48
N PRO A 346 21.05 -0.51 13.47
CA PRO A 346 21.05 0.05 12.13
C PRO A 346 20.52 1.50 12.14
N ASP A 347 21.00 2.32 11.20
CA ASP A 347 20.58 3.73 11.07
C ASP A 347 19.10 3.84 10.68
N VAL A 348 18.61 2.89 9.87
CA VAL A 348 17.23 2.82 9.41
C VAL A 348 16.65 1.41 9.63
N VAL A 349 15.42 1.31 10.12
CA VAL A 349 14.64 0.07 10.04
C VAL A 349 13.34 0.36 9.32
N LEU A 350 13.16 -0.26 8.16
CA LEU A 350 11.90 -0.25 7.42
C LEU A 350 11.10 -1.50 7.76
N LEU A 351 9.89 -1.28 8.27
CA LEU A 351 8.92 -2.31 8.56
C LEU A 351 7.75 -2.20 7.58
N VAL A 352 7.49 -3.27 6.85
CA VAL A 352 6.37 -3.38 5.93
C VAL A 352 5.36 -4.37 6.51
N GLY A 353 4.09 -3.99 6.55
CA GLY A 353 3.01 -4.82 7.08
C GLY A 353 2.84 -6.16 6.34
N PRO A 354 1.95 -7.04 6.83
CA PRO A 354 1.05 -6.80 7.96
C PRO A 354 1.72 -7.04 9.32
N PHE A 355 1.49 -6.12 10.25
CA PHE A 355 1.86 -6.17 11.66
C PHE A 355 0.88 -6.98 12.49
N VAL A 356 -0.42 -6.68 12.35
CA VAL A 356 -1.53 -7.47 12.93
C VAL A 356 -2.39 -7.95 11.79
N ASP A 357 -2.08 -9.15 11.33
CA ASP A 357 -2.59 -9.70 10.08
C ASP A 357 -4.03 -10.19 10.21
N ALA A 358 -4.95 -9.53 9.52
CA ALA A 358 -6.35 -9.93 9.39
C ALA A 358 -6.52 -11.36 8.88
N GLN A 359 -5.51 -11.92 8.20
CA GLN A 359 -5.54 -13.28 7.68
C GLN A 359 -4.95 -14.33 8.61
N HIS A 360 -4.37 -13.95 9.76
CA HIS A 360 -3.82 -14.88 10.74
C HIS A 360 -4.91 -15.83 11.27
N PRO A 361 -4.68 -17.18 11.33
CA PRO A 361 -5.73 -18.13 11.65
C PRO A 361 -6.49 -17.86 12.95
N LYS A 362 -5.75 -17.55 14.04
CA LYS A 362 -6.37 -17.20 15.34
C LYS A 362 -7.17 -15.90 15.31
N ILE A 363 -6.73 -14.92 14.51
CA ILE A 363 -7.42 -13.62 14.39
C ILE A 363 -8.74 -13.82 13.63
N LYS A 364 -8.71 -14.58 12.53
CA LYS A 364 -9.90 -14.89 11.71
C LYS A 364 -11.03 -15.55 12.49
N ILE A 365 -10.71 -16.45 13.41
CA ILE A 365 -11.71 -17.17 14.21
C ILE A 365 -12.04 -16.46 15.54
N GLY A 366 -11.41 -15.32 15.84
CA GLY A 366 -11.60 -14.59 17.09
C GLY A 366 -10.98 -15.26 18.32
N ASP A 367 -9.99 -16.14 18.14
CA ASP A 367 -9.25 -16.83 19.21
C ASP A 367 -8.11 -15.94 19.72
N LEU A 368 -8.48 -14.80 20.33
CA LEU A 368 -7.55 -13.83 20.92
C LEU A 368 -7.97 -13.48 22.35
N GLU A 369 -7.01 -13.56 23.27
CA GLU A 369 -7.18 -13.11 24.65
C GLU A 369 -7.04 -11.58 24.81
N VAL A 370 -6.54 -10.89 23.78
CA VAL A 370 -6.22 -9.45 23.78
C VAL A 370 -6.66 -8.79 22.49
N SER A 371 -7.01 -7.50 22.56
CA SER A 371 -7.38 -6.72 21.37
C SER A 371 -6.23 -6.60 20.38
N THR A 372 -6.56 -6.44 19.10
CA THR A 372 -5.60 -6.24 18.00
C THR A 372 -4.74 -4.99 18.22
N THR A 373 -5.35 -3.92 18.74
CA THR A 373 -4.64 -2.69 19.16
C THR A 373 -3.61 -2.98 20.24
N ASN A 374 -3.95 -3.78 21.25
CA ASN A 374 -3.03 -4.14 22.33
C ASN A 374 -1.92 -5.09 21.85
N LEU A 375 -2.21 -6.01 20.93
CA LEU A 375 -1.19 -6.84 20.28
C LEU A 375 -0.16 -5.98 19.55
N PHE A 376 -0.63 -5.06 18.71
CA PHE A 376 0.24 -4.14 17.98
C PHE A 376 1.08 -3.30 18.94
N ARG A 377 0.46 -2.73 19.97
CA ARG A 377 1.16 -1.90 20.94
C ARG A 377 2.25 -2.66 21.67
N ALA A 378 1.90 -3.80 22.27
CA ALA A 378 2.80 -4.58 23.12
C ALA A 378 3.95 -5.23 22.33
N HIS A 379 3.67 -5.71 21.12
CA HIS A 379 4.67 -6.44 20.34
C HIS A 379 5.45 -5.54 19.38
N ILE A 380 4.84 -4.51 18.80
CA ILE A 380 5.48 -3.66 17.78
C ILE A 380 5.84 -2.30 18.38
N LEU A 381 4.86 -1.50 18.79
CA LEU A 381 5.10 -0.08 19.11
C LEU A 381 6.01 0.15 20.32
N ASP A 382 5.70 -0.44 21.48
CA ASP A 382 6.45 -0.21 22.70
C ASP A 382 7.91 -0.71 22.58
N PRO A 383 8.17 -1.90 22.00
CA PRO A 383 9.54 -2.34 21.75
C PRO A 383 10.32 -1.46 20.76
N LEU A 384 9.66 -0.87 19.76
CA LEU A 384 10.28 0.10 18.85
C LEU A 384 10.66 1.41 19.57
N LYS A 385 9.76 1.96 20.39
CA LYS A 385 10.06 3.15 21.22
C LYS A 385 11.23 2.89 22.17
N ALA A 386 11.27 1.71 22.79
CA ALA A 386 12.39 1.30 23.63
C ALA A 386 13.70 1.19 22.85
N PHE A 387 13.68 0.62 21.64
CA PHE A 387 14.85 0.59 20.76
C PHE A 387 15.33 2.00 20.39
N LEU A 388 14.44 2.88 19.96
CA LEU A 388 14.78 4.26 19.59
C LEU A 388 15.37 5.04 20.76
N THR A 389 14.96 4.76 22.00
CA THR A 389 15.58 5.32 23.20
C THR A 389 17.02 4.82 23.37
N ALA A 390 17.27 3.52 23.14
CA ALA A 390 18.59 2.89 23.24
C ALA A 390 19.53 3.15 22.03
N SER A 391 18.97 3.63 20.91
CA SER A 391 19.67 3.99 19.68
C SER A 391 19.23 5.38 19.20
N PRO A 392 19.83 6.47 19.73
CA PRO A 392 19.44 7.84 19.40
C PRO A 392 19.65 8.22 17.92
N GLY A 393 20.54 7.54 17.20
CA GLY A 393 20.83 7.80 15.79
C GLY A 393 19.92 7.08 14.79
N SER A 394 19.14 6.10 15.24
CA SER A 394 18.26 5.32 14.36
C SER A 394 16.91 6.00 14.12
N ILE A 395 16.35 5.77 12.94
CA ILE A 395 14.97 6.11 12.56
C ILE A 395 14.19 4.86 12.13
N MET A 396 12.87 4.86 12.31
CA MET A 396 11.97 3.79 11.85
C MET A 396 11.09 4.31 10.71
N LEU A 397 10.90 3.49 9.69
CA LEU A 397 9.94 3.71 8.61
C LEU A 397 8.88 2.60 8.68
N MET A 398 7.60 2.96 8.58
CA MET A 398 6.50 1.99 8.63
C MET A 398 5.59 2.13 7.42
N VAL A 399 5.40 1.04 6.69
CA VAL A 399 4.50 0.93 5.53
C VAL A 399 3.37 -0.04 5.91
N PRO A 400 2.10 0.36 5.81
CA PRO A 400 0.97 -0.50 6.15
C PRO A 400 0.74 -1.59 5.09
N SER A 401 -0.10 -2.56 5.44
CA SER A 401 -0.72 -3.49 4.51
C SER A 401 -2.23 -3.35 4.56
N VAL A 402 -2.93 -3.64 3.45
CA VAL A 402 -4.41 -3.75 3.43
C VAL A 402 -4.93 -4.87 4.35
N ARG A 403 -4.03 -5.76 4.80
CA ARG A 403 -4.30 -6.81 5.78
C ARG A 403 -4.07 -6.36 7.22
N ASP A 404 -3.59 -5.14 7.48
CA ASP A 404 -3.38 -4.64 8.83
C ASP A 404 -4.69 -4.26 9.51
N LEU A 405 -5.05 -4.96 10.58
CA LEU A 405 -6.17 -4.58 11.44
C LEU A 405 -5.94 -3.30 12.24
N THR A 406 -4.73 -2.76 12.21
CA THR A 406 -4.39 -1.47 12.82
C THR A 406 -4.63 -0.29 11.88
N SER A 407 -4.90 -0.55 10.59
CA SER A 407 -5.28 0.46 9.62
C SER A 407 -6.80 0.52 9.48
N ALA A 408 -7.35 1.74 9.45
CA ALA A 408 -8.76 1.95 9.12
C ALA A 408 -9.03 1.89 7.60
N HIS A 409 -7.98 1.86 6.78
CA HIS A 409 -8.08 1.86 5.31
C HIS A 409 -7.69 0.50 4.75
N ALA A 410 -8.65 -0.23 4.20
CA ALA A 410 -8.47 -1.61 3.73
C ALA A 410 -8.38 -1.75 2.21
N ALA A 411 -8.20 -0.66 1.45
CA ALA A 411 -7.96 -0.68 0.01
C ALA A 411 -6.53 -0.31 -0.36
N PHE A 412 -6.10 -0.72 -1.54
CA PHE A 412 -4.83 -0.35 -2.16
C PHE A 412 -5.12 0.58 -3.36
N PRO A 413 -4.43 1.72 -3.52
CA PRO A 413 -3.44 2.32 -2.61
C PRO A 413 -3.96 2.64 -1.21
N GLN A 414 -3.06 2.70 -0.23
CA GLN A 414 -3.40 2.86 1.18
C GLN A 414 -2.65 4.07 1.75
N PRO A 415 -3.30 4.95 2.53
CA PRO A 415 -2.63 6.04 3.24
C PRO A 415 -1.69 5.50 4.32
N GLU A 416 -0.86 6.39 4.86
CA GLU A 416 -0.11 6.11 6.08
C GLU A 416 -1.04 5.76 7.28
N PHE A 417 -0.52 5.09 8.30
CA PHE A 417 -1.27 4.85 9.54
C PHE A 417 -1.68 6.17 10.24
N ASP A 418 -2.75 6.12 11.03
CA ASP A 418 -3.18 7.23 11.86
C ASP A 418 -2.15 7.58 12.96
N ASN A 419 -1.75 8.86 13.00
CA ASN A 419 -0.66 9.34 13.85
C ASN A 419 -0.93 9.24 15.37
N GLU A 420 -2.19 9.20 15.81
CA GLU A 420 -2.54 9.44 17.23
C GLU A 420 -1.99 8.36 18.17
N ASN A 421 -1.94 7.10 17.71
CA ASN A 421 -1.39 5.99 18.50
C ASN A 421 0.11 5.73 18.24
N LEU A 422 0.66 6.26 17.15
CA LEU A 422 2.01 5.96 16.64
C LEU A 422 3.01 7.12 16.76
N SER A 423 2.58 8.26 17.32
CA SER A 423 3.38 9.48 17.39
C SER A 423 4.73 9.27 18.09
N HIS A 424 5.80 9.45 17.31
CA HIS A 424 7.18 9.56 17.77
C HIS A 424 7.99 10.29 16.70
N PRO A 425 8.86 11.26 17.05
CA PRO A 425 9.52 12.14 16.05
C PRO A 425 10.46 11.40 15.08
N ARG A 426 10.88 10.18 15.42
CA ARG A 426 11.74 9.31 14.60
C ARG A 426 11.04 8.06 14.05
N ILE A 427 9.71 7.99 14.17
CA ILE A 427 8.90 6.98 13.48
C ILE A 427 8.19 7.72 12.34
N HIS A 428 8.55 7.38 11.11
CA HIS A 428 7.96 7.96 9.91
C HIS A 428 6.96 6.96 9.32
N LEU A 429 5.70 7.39 9.26
CA LEU A 429 4.62 6.61 8.68
C LEU A 429 4.53 6.93 7.19
N LEU A 430 4.54 5.88 6.37
CA LEU A 430 4.53 5.96 4.92
C LEU A 430 3.22 5.35 4.38
N PRO A 431 2.73 5.81 3.23
CA PRO A 431 1.63 5.15 2.52
C PRO A 431 2.08 3.80 1.94
N ASN A 432 1.14 3.07 1.35
CA ASN A 432 1.42 1.84 0.61
C ASN A 432 0.75 1.90 -0.78
N PRO A 433 1.51 1.97 -1.87
CA PRO A 433 2.97 1.92 -1.91
C PRO A 433 3.60 3.26 -1.48
N ALA A 434 4.93 3.30 -1.37
CA ALA A 434 5.66 4.52 -1.04
C ALA A 434 6.94 4.71 -1.87
N ARG A 435 7.22 5.99 -2.16
CA ARG A 435 8.49 6.52 -2.66
C ARG A 435 9.14 7.37 -1.58
N PHE A 436 10.43 7.17 -1.34
CA PHE A 436 11.20 7.95 -0.38
C PHE A 436 12.69 7.90 -0.71
N THR A 437 13.48 8.77 -0.09
CA THR A 437 14.95 8.72 -0.17
C THR A 437 15.58 8.57 1.21
N ILE A 438 16.70 7.86 1.25
CA ILE A 438 17.64 7.86 2.37
C ILE A 438 18.97 8.36 1.83
N ASN A 439 19.42 9.48 2.39
CA ASN A 439 20.49 10.32 1.87
C ASN A 439 20.14 10.82 0.46
N ASP A 440 20.63 10.14 -0.56
CA ASP A 440 20.40 10.40 -1.97
C ASP A 440 19.97 9.15 -2.76
N ILE A 441 19.80 8.02 -2.06
CA ILE A 441 19.33 6.77 -2.66
C ILE A 441 17.81 6.76 -2.63
N SER A 442 17.20 6.56 -3.80
CA SER A 442 15.74 6.48 -3.96
C SER A 442 15.22 5.05 -3.78
N PHE A 443 14.13 4.94 -3.03
CA PHE A 443 13.48 3.68 -2.70
C PHE A 443 12.04 3.67 -3.21
N GLY A 444 11.61 2.51 -3.71
CA GLY A 444 10.20 2.17 -3.90
C GLY A 444 9.86 0.96 -3.04
N VAL A 445 8.70 0.98 -2.39
CA VAL A 445 8.24 -0.15 -1.58
C VAL A 445 6.73 -0.32 -1.69
N THR A 446 6.28 -1.57 -1.70
CA THR A 446 4.88 -1.96 -1.57
C THR A 446 4.78 -3.12 -0.58
N SER A 447 3.63 -3.27 0.09
CA SER A 447 3.32 -4.44 0.90
C SER A 447 2.66 -5.58 0.10
N VAL A 448 2.26 -5.32 -1.16
CA VAL A 448 1.49 -6.27 -1.97
C VAL A 448 2.44 -7.29 -2.60
N ASP A 449 2.04 -8.57 -2.64
CA ASP A 449 2.82 -9.66 -3.24
C ASP A 449 2.69 -9.66 -4.78
N THR A 450 3.01 -8.52 -5.40
CA THR A 450 2.89 -8.29 -6.86
C THR A 450 3.65 -9.34 -7.65
N LEU A 451 4.84 -9.75 -7.17
CA LEU A 451 5.67 -10.76 -7.83
C LEU A 451 4.98 -12.12 -7.93
N PHE A 452 4.28 -12.55 -6.87
CA PHE A 452 3.57 -13.82 -6.89
C PHE A 452 2.35 -13.76 -7.80
N HIS A 453 1.61 -12.66 -7.75
CA HIS A 453 0.43 -12.46 -8.59
C HIS A 453 0.83 -12.45 -10.07
N LEU A 454 1.90 -11.71 -10.43
CA LEU A 454 2.42 -11.66 -11.80
C LEU A 454 2.82 -13.05 -12.29
N ARG A 455 3.65 -13.76 -11.53
CA ARG A 455 4.12 -15.11 -11.91
C ARG A 455 2.96 -16.08 -12.12
N LYS A 456 1.88 -15.93 -11.35
CA LYS A 456 0.71 -16.80 -11.48
C LYS A 456 -0.03 -16.55 -12.79
N GLU A 457 -0.27 -15.29 -13.11
CA GLU A 457 -1.07 -14.89 -14.28
C GLU A 457 -0.28 -14.82 -15.59
N GLU A 458 1.05 -14.76 -15.54
CA GLU A 458 1.92 -14.61 -16.71
C GLU A 458 1.79 -15.77 -17.71
N TYR A 459 1.47 -15.42 -18.95
CA TYR A 459 1.63 -16.22 -20.16
C TYR A 459 2.92 -15.78 -20.87
N PHE A 460 3.86 -16.69 -21.08
CA PHE A 460 5.14 -16.36 -21.72
C PHE A 460 5.14 -16.77 -23.20
N LYS A 461 5.36 -15.81 -24.11
CA LYS A 461 5.49 -16.04 -25.56
C LYS A 461 6.95 -15.92 -25.98
N ARG A 462 7.45 -16.92 -26.70
CA ARG A 462 8.76 -16.81 -27.37
C ARG A 462 8.64 -15.94 -28.62
N GLY A 463 9.68 -15.17 -28.91
CA GLY A 463 9.73 -14.32 -30.09
C GLY A 463 11.15 -14.11 -30.58
N ILE A 464 11.27 -13.37 -31.68
CA ILE A 464 12.55 -13.04 -32.33
C ILE A 464 12.91 -11.61 -31.95
N GLU A 465 14.06 -11.42 -31.30
CA GLU A 465 14.56 -10.09 -30.95
C GLU A 465 14.82 -9.26 -32.23
N ALA A 466 14.30 -8.04 -32.23
CA ALA A 466 14.52 -7.03 -33.26
C ALA A 466 15.05 -5.77 -32.57
N ASP A 467 16.12 -5.17 -33.09
CA ASP A 467 16.73 -3.95 -32.52
C ASP A 467 16.87 -3.98 -30.97
N PRO A 468 17.51 -5.02 -30.38
CA PRO A 468 17.54 -5.17 -28.94
C PRO A 468 18.42 -4.13 -28.26
N LEU A 469 18.02 -3.72 -27.06
CA LEU A 469 18.83 -2.84 -26.21
C LEU A 469 20.07 -3.60 -25.69
N PRO A 470 21.21 -2.92 -25.50
CA PRO A 470 22.40 -3.53 -24.91
C PRO A 470 22.08 -4.07 -23.51
N ALA A 471 22.41 -5.33 -23.25
CA ALA A 471 22.32 -5.90 -21.90
C ALA A 471 23.52 -5.45 -21.06
N ALA A 472 23.29 -4.85 -19.89
CA ALA A 472 24.33 -4.67 -18.90
C ALA A 472 24.74 -6.03 -18.32
N THR A 473 25.95 -6.12 -17.75
CA THR A 473 26.51 -7.38 -17.21
C THR A 473 25.65 -8.05 -16.14
N ASN A 474 24.73 -7.31 -15.52
CA ASN A 474 23.85 -7.79 -14.46
C ASN A 474 22.36 -7.80 -14.87
N ASP A 475 22.02 -7.41 -16.10
CA ASP A 475 20.63 -7.39 -16.54
C ASP A 475 20.11 -8.82 -16.66
N LEU A 476 19.02 -9.08 -15.97
CA LEU A 476 18.28 -10.31 -16.12
C LEU A 476 17.21 -10.11 -17.21
N PRO A 477 17.01 -11.10 -18.08
CA PRO A 477 16.07 -10.96 -19.19
C PRO A 477 14.61 -10.71 -18.79
N ASN A 478 14.18 -10.98 -17.55
CA ASN A 478 12.76 -10.88 -17.22
C ASN A 478 12.38 -9.50 -16.66
N ASP A 479 11.98 -8.60 -17.57
CA ASP A 479 11.38 -7.29 -17.27
C ASP A 479 9.85 -7.40 -17.15
N ALA A 480 9.34 -7.68 -15.95
CA ALA A 480 7.89 -7.74 -15.69
C ALA A 480 7.38 -6.60 -14.79
N LEU A 481 8.21 -5.59 -14.50
CA LEU A 481 7.86 -4.52 -13.56
C LEU A 481 8.11 -3.15 -14.18
N ALA A 482 7.14 -2.69 -14.96
CA ALA A 482 7.11 -1.35 -15.51
C ALA A 482 6.10 -0.47 -14.75
N ASN A 483 6.53 0.76 -14.44
CA ASN A 483 5.81 1.97 -14.02
C ASN A 483 4.84 1.92 -12.81
N PHE A 484 4.34 0.76 -12.40
CA PHE A 484 3.30 0.63 -11.37
C PHE A 484 3.67 -0.42 -10.33
N PHE A 485 3.37 -0.14 -9.05
CA PHE A 485 3.59 -1.10 -7.97
C PHE A 485 2.67 -2.33 -8.05
N TYR A 486 1.55 -2.23 -8.77
CA TYR A 486 0.62 -3.34 -9.02
C TYR A 486 -0.07 -3.19 -10.38
N PRO A 487 0.47 -3.76 -11.47
CA PRO A 487 -0.05 -3.57 -12.84
C PRO A 487 -1.16 -4.56 -13.24
N ILE A 488 -1.49 -5.55 -12.39
CA ILE A 488 -2.43 -6.62 -12.74
C ILE A 488 -3.86 -6.11 -12.60
N PHE A 489 -4.67 -6.31 -13.64
CA PHE A 489 -6.07 -5.92 -13.63
C PHE A 489 -6.96 -6.87 -14.44
N PRO A 490 -8.07 -7.37 -13.87
CA PRO A 490 -8.44 -7.28 -12.45
C PRO A 490 -7.45 -8.08 -11.57
N PRO A 491 -7.36 -7.80 -10.25
CA PRO A 491 -6.68 -8.71 -9.33
C PRO A 491 -7.18 -10.15 -9.48
N PRO A 492 -6.31 -11.18 -9.36
CA PRO A 492 -6.74 -12.57 -9.44
C PRO A 492 -7.84 -12.88 -8.43
N ALA A 493 -8.93 -13.52 -8.87
CA ALA A 493 -10.15 -13.67 -8.06
C ALA A 493 -9.90 -14.38 -6.71
N ASP A 494 -9.01 -15.37 -6.69
CA ASP A 494 -8.64 -16.11 -5.47
C ASP A 494 -7.64 -15.38 -4.56
N MET A 495 -7.13 -14.23 -5.00
CA MET A 495 -6.24 -13.34 -4.24
C MET A 495 -6.79 -11.92 -4.11
N ALA A 496 -8.04 -11.68 -4.50
CA ALA A 496 -8.65 -10.36 -4.44
C ALA A 496 -8.68 -9.82 -2.99
N ASN A 497 -8.79 -10.72 -1.99
CA ASN A 497 -8.70 -10.39 -0.57
C ASN A 497 -7.28 -10.03 -0.09
N GLU A 498 -6.24 -10.24 -0.91
CA GLU A 498 -4.86 -9.81 -0.64
C GLU A 498 -4.58 -8.41 -1.19
N VAL A 499 -5.40 -7.93 -2.14
CA VAL A 499 -5.28 -6.61 -2.77
C VAL A 499 -6.67 -6.09 -3.17
N ASN A 500 -7.30 -5.36 -2.24
CA ASN A 500 -8.53 -4.65 -2.50
C ASN A 500 -8.23 -3.40 -3.34
N LEU A 501 -8.10 -3.57 -4.66
CA LEU A 501 -7.66 -2.50 -5.57
C LEU A 501 -8.75 -1.45 -5.80
N ASP A 502 -8.46 -0.20 -5.43
CA ASP A 502 -9.22 0.99 -5.80
C ASP A 502 -8.57 1.62 -7.03
N VAL A 503 -9.27 1.50 -8.17
CA VAL A 503 -8.75 1.91 -9.47
C VAL A 503 -8.96 3.41 -9.69
N SER A 504 -9.94 4.01 -9.02
CA SER A 504 -10.21 5.45 -9.10
C SER A 504 -9.09 6.29 -8.50
N HIS A 505 -8.21 5.67 -7.69
CA HIS A 505 -7.04 6.28 -7.09
C HIS A 505 -5.72 5.64 -7.57
N PHE A 506 -5.73 4.98 -8.74
CA PHE A 506 -4.60 4.20 -9.24
C PHE A 506 -3.33 5.02 -9.48
N ASP A 507 -3.44 6.34 -9.65
CA ASP A 507 -2.28 7.24 -9.71
C ASP A 507 -1.40 7.12 -8.46
N ALA A 508 -1.97 6.87 -7.28
CA ALA A 508 -1.19 6.64 -6.07
C ALA A 508 -0.48 5.27 -6.04
N ALA A 509 -0.76 4.39 -7.02
CA ALA A 509 -0.04 3.14 -7.26
C ALA A 509 1.11 3.27 -8.27
N ARG A 510 1.28 4.44 -8.89
CA ARG A 510 2.39 4.70 -9.82
C ARG A 510 3.73 4.70 -9.08
N MET A 511 4.76 4.16 -9.72
CA MET A 511 6.15 4.27 -9.26
C MET A 511 6.78 5.60 -9.68
N VAL A 512 6.26 6.18 -10.76
CA VAL A 512 6.72 7.43 -11.39
C VAL A 512 5.54 8.36 -11.60
N ASP A 513 5.76 9.65 -11.38
CA ASP A 513 4.76 10.68 -11.59
C ASP A 513 5.23 11.64 -12.69
N GLU A 514 4.29 12.18 -13.48
CA GLU A 514 4.54 13.20 -14.50
C GLU A 514 4.92 14.53 -13.83
N GLY A 515 6.18 14.63 -13.40
CA GLY A 515 6.70 15.75 -12.63
C GLY A 515 8.06 15.43 -12.00
N ASP A 516 8.16 15.62 -10.69
CA ASP A 516 9.44 15.54 -9.95
C ASP A 516 10.00 14.12 -9.80
N LEU A 517 9.22 13.08 -10.13
CA LEU A 517 9.57 11.66 -9.92
C LEU A 517 9.42 10.84 -11.22
N ASP A 518 10.03 11.30 -12.32
CA ASP A 518 9.98 10.64 -13.64
C ASP A 518 11.00 9.50 -13.83
N TYR A 519 11.54 8.94 -12.73
CA TYR A 519 12.69 8.03 -12.74
C TYR A 519 12.49 6.77 -11.86
N ALA A 520 13.18 5.70 -12.22
CA ALA A 520 13.16 4.42 -11.50
C ALA A 520 13.77 4.52 -10.09
N PRO A 521 13.27 3.79 -9.08
CA PRO A 521 14.00 3.60 -7.82
C PRO A 521 15.42 3.09 -8.02
N ASP A 522 16.36 3.52 -7.18
CA ASP A 522 17.65 2.83 -7.07
C ASP A 522 17.47 1.47 -6.35
N VAL A 523 16.51 1.37 -5.42
CA VAL A 523 16.13 0.12 -4.74
C VAL A 523 14.61 -0.08 -4.76
N LEU A 524 14.14 -1.23 -5.23
CA LEU A 524 12.73 -1.60 -5.26
C LEU A 524 12.47 -2.80 -4.35
N ILE A 525 11.67 -2.59 -3.30
CA ILE A 525 11.38 -3.58 -2.27
C ILE A 525 10.02 -4.22 -2.56
N LEU A 526 10.04 -5.52 -2.87
CA LEU A 526 8.90 -6.32 -3.30
C LEU A 526 8.83 -7.60 -2.46
N PRO A 527 8.24 -7.53 -1.24
CA PRO A 527 8.07 -8.72 -0.42
C PRO A 527 7.17 -9.73 -1.13
N SER A 528 7.61 -11.00 -1.14
CA SER A 528 6.87 -12.06 -1.80
C SER A 528 7.02 -13.41 -1.11
N ARG A 529 5.97 -14.24 -1.21
CA ARG A 529 6.05 -15.64 -0.79
C ARG A 529 7.03 -16.47 -1.63
N LEU A 530 7.42 -15.96 -2.80
CA LEU A 530 8.43 -16.55 -3.67
C LEU A 530 9.82 -16.56 -3.01
N LYS A 531 10.74 -17.35 -3.57
CA LYS A 531 12.13 -17.43 -3.09
C LYS A 531 12.74 -16.02 -3.03
N GLN A 532 13.37 -15.71 -1.90
CA GLN A 532 14.05 -14.45 -1.66
C GLN A 532 15.14 -14.18 -2.71
N PHE A 533 15.37 -12.91 -3.03
CA PHE A 533 16.44 -12.50 -3.94
C PHE A 533 16.84 -11.04 -3.72
N SER A 534 18.05 -10.72 -4.17
CA SER A 534 18.54 -9.36 -4.42
C SER A 534 19.15 -9.38 -5.83
N LYS A 535 18.60 -8.58 -6.74
CA LYS A 535 18.94 -8.62 -8.17
C LYS A 535 18.94 -7.21 -8.75
N VAL A 536 19.90 -6.90 -9.60
CA VAL A 536 19.91 -5.65 -10.36
C VAL A 536 19.14 -5.89 -11.66
N ILE A 537 18.23 -4.97 -11.98
CA ILE A 537 17.44 -4.95 -13.22
C ILE A 537 17.55 -3.52 -13.76
N HIS A 538 18.21 -3.34 -14.90
CA HIS A 538 18.60 -2.03 -15.42
C HIS A 538 19.42 -1.24 -14.39
N SER A 539 18.87 -0.14 -13.87
CA SER A 539 19.49 0.70 -12.84
C SER A 539 18.96 0.43 -11.42
N THR A 540 17.96 -0.44 -11.27
CA THR A 540 17.23 -0.70 -10.02
C THR A 540 17.74 -1.97 -9.35
N THR A 541 18.03 -1.91 -8.05
CA THR A 541 18.26 -3.11 -7.24
C THR A 541 16.93 -3.60 -6.65
N ALA A 542 16.35 -4.66 -7.22
CA ALA A 542 15.14 -5.29 -6.72
C ALA A 542 15.43 -6.25 -5.56
N LEU A 543 14.71 -6.08 -4.44
CA LEU A 543 14.85 -6.85 -3.21
C LEU A 543 13.53 -7.52 -2.84
N ASN A 544 13.51 -8.85 -2.84
CA ASN A 544 12.49 -9.65 -2.19
C ASN A 544 13.08 -10.27 -0.92
N THR A 545 12.70 -9.75 0.24
CA THR A 545 13.12 -10.28 1.56
C THR A 545 12.40 -11.56 1.95
N SER A 546 11.38 -11.97 1.21
CA SER A 546 10.28 -12.79 1.70
C SER A 546 9.68 -12.21 2.99
N PHE A 547 9.15 -13.06 3.87
CA PHE A 547 8.48 -12.64 5.10
C PHE A 547 9.26 -13.03 6.35
N LEU A 548 9.15 -12.21 7.40
CA LEU A 548 9.84 -12.44 8.67
C LEU A 548 9.41 -13.76 9.33
N SER A 549 8.15 -14.16 9.18
CA SER A 549 7.66 -15.47 9.62
C SER A 549 8.41 -16.64 8.98
N LYS A 550 9.03 -16.47 7.80
CA LYS A 550 9.92 -17.46 7.18
C LYS A 550 11.38 -17.36 7.65
N GLY A 551 11.65 -16.49 8.64
CA GLY A 551 12.97 -16.32 9.21
C GLY A 551 13.92 -15.53 8.31
N THR A 552 13.44 -14.59 7.49
CA THR A 552 14.29 -13.78 6.60
C THR A 552 14.01 -12.29 6.74
N TYR A 553 15.05 -11.49 6.51
CA TYR A 553 14.99 -10.03 6.43
C TYR A 553 16.06 -9.51 5.45
N GLY A 554 15.95 -8.27 5.01
CA GLY A 554 16.92 -7.61 4.14
C GLY A 554 17.90 -6.74 4.91
N THR A 555 19.14 -6.67 4.45
CA THR A 555 20.17 -5.72 4.91
C THR A 555 20.67 -4.90 3.74
N ILE A 556 20.73 -3.58 3.93
CA ILE A 556 21.20 -2.63 2.92
C ILE A 556 22.30 -1.79 3.57
N SER A 557 23.50 -1.85 3.01
CA SER A 557 24.58 -0.94 3.36
C SER A 557 24.75 0.08 2.24
N ILE A 558 24.75 1.35 2.62
CA ILE A 558 24.93 2.51 1.74
C ILE A 558 26.31 3.08 2.03
N ALA A 559 27.22 2.99 1.05
CA ALA A 559 28.54 3.60 1.13
C ALA A 559 28.46 5.13 1.01
N PRO A 560 29.51 5.86 1.44
CA PRO A 560 29.59 7.31 1.27
C PRO A 560 29.43 7.74 -0.19
N ARG A 561 28.95 8.96 -0.41
CA ARG A 561 28.71 9.49 -1.77
C ARG A 561 29.95 9.57 -2.64
N SER A 562 31.12 9.71 -2.02
CA SER A 562 32.43 9.66 -2.69
C SER A 562 32.74 8.32 -3.37
N ALA A 563 32.02 7.24 -3.05
CA ALA A 563 32.22 5.92 -3.66
C ALA A 563 31.51 5.75 -5.03
N GLY A 564 30.81 6.77 -5.54
CA GLY A 564 30.32 6.83 -6.92
C GLY A 564 28.80 6.83 -7.05
N THR A 565 28.29 6.20 -8.10
CA THR A 565 26.85 6.10 -8.39
C THR A 565 26.11 5.31 -7.31
N PRO A 566 24.76 5.46 -7.20
CA PRO A 566 23.95 4.66 -6.28
C PRO A 566 24.25 3.16 -6.34
N LEU A 567 24.33 2.58 -7.54
CA LEU A 567 24.58 1.15 -7.73
C LEU A 567 25.94 0.70 -7.12
N ASN A 568 26.99 1.51 -7.28
CA ASN A 568 28.33 1.20 -6.72
C ASN A 568 28.37 1.33 -5.19
N ARG A 569 27.44 2.08 -4.62
CA ARG A 569 27.36 2.36 -3.18
C ARG A 569 26.46 1.39 -2.42
N LEU A 570 25.64 0.63 -3.14
CA LEU A 570 24.63 -0.24 -2.55
C LEU A 570 25.15 -1.67 -2.41
N LYS A 571 25.12 -2.17 -1.19
CA LYS A 571 25.26 -3.60 -0.90
C LYS A 571 23.94 -4.09 -0.30
N VAL A 572 23.17 -4.84 -1.09
CA VAL A 572 21.83 -5.32 -0.74
C VAL A 572 21.84 -6.84 -0.61
N GLU A 573 21.58 -7.35 0.60
CA GLU A 573 21.62 -8.78 0.92
C GLU A 573 20.32 -9.25 1.59
N VAL A 574 20.00 -10.53 1.42
CA VAL A 574 18.95 -11.20 2.20
C VAL A 574 19.62 -12.03 3.29
N THR A 575 19.23 -11.78 4.53
CA THR A 575 19.76 -12.46 5.73
C THR A 575 18.71 -13.41 6.30
N LYS A 576 19.15 -14.58 6.76
CA LYS A 576 18.31 -15.53 7.50
C LYS A 576 18.51 -15.31 9.00
N LEU A 577 17.41 -15.33 9.75
CA LEU A 577 17.42 -15.47 11.20
C LEU A 577 17.96 -16.86 11.53
N GLU A 578 19.01 -16.90 12.36
CA GLU A 578 19.47 -18.16 12.92
C GLU A 578 18.37 -18.74 13.81
N SER A 579 17.97 -19.99 13.57
CA SER A 579 17.08 -20.68 14.49
C SER A 579 17.85 -20.90 15.78
N THR A 580 17.40 -20.29 16.88
CA THR A 580 17.81 -20.69 18.23
C THR A 580 17.37 -22.13 18.48
N THR A 581 18.17 -23.07 18.00
CA THR A 581 18.03 -24.50 18.25
C THR A 581 19.07 -24.83 19.29
N SER A 582 18.62 -25.01 20.53
CA SER A 582 19.29 -25.66 21.66
C SER A 582 20.77 -26.03 21.45
N THR A 583 21.68 -25.20 21.96
CA THR A 583 23.05 -25.59 22.29
C THR A 583 23.02 -26.48 23.54
N THR A 584 22.54 -27.71 23.38
CA THR A 584 22.71 -28.79 24.36
C THR A 584 22.86 -30.09 23.59
N ASN A 585 24.11 -30.38 23.18
CA ASN A 585 24.74 -31.69 23.20
C ASN A 585 26.03 -31.67 22.37
N SER A 586 27.08 -31.09 22.94
CA SER A 586 28.47 -31.38 22.57
C SER A 586 29.34 -31.37 23.82
N ALA A 587 28.95 -32.17 24.80
CA ALA A 587 29.72 -32.46 26.01
C ALA A 587 29.28 -33.82 26.62
N ALA A 588 29.23 -34.88 25.81
CA ALA A 588 29.02 -36.25 26.30
C ALA A 588 29.48 -37.29 25.28
N ALA A 589 30.74 -37.25 24.87
CA ALA A 589 31.39 -38.35 24.15
C ALA A 589 32.91 -38.28 24.33
N ALA A 590 33.36 -38.33 25.59
CA ALA A 590 34.78 -38.43 25.91
C ALA A 590 34.96 -39.19 27.23
N THR A 591 34.53 -40.45 27.28
CA THR A 591 35.06 -41.44 28.23
C THR A 591 34.59 -42.86 27.89
N SER A 592 35.52 -43.82 27.98
CA SER A 592 35.40 -45.26 27.65
C SER A 592 35.33 -45.56 26.15
N THR A 593 36.25 -46.29 25.52
CA THR A 593 36.81 -47.58 25.97
C THR A 593 38.15 -47.82 25.27
N THR A 594 39.17 -48.19 26.05
CA THR A 594 40.46 -48.70 25.57
C THR A 594 40.43 -50.21 25.71
N THR A 595 40.44 -50.97 24.60
CA THR A 595 40.92 -52.36 24.60
C THR A 595 41.31 -52.81 23.19
N THR A 596 42.62 -52.75 22.96
CA THR A 596 43.48 -53.81 22.41
C THR A 596 42.88 -54.86 21.46
N THR A 597 43.32 -54.86 20.19
CA THR A 597 43.96 -56.04 19.59
C THR A 597 44.74 -55.70 18.31
N THR A 598 46.01 -56.08 18.35
CA THR A 598 46.98 -56.14 17.26
C THR A 598 46.70 -57.31 16.31
N ALA A 599 46.91 -57.03 15.02
CA ALA A 599 47.63 -57.84 14.03
C ALA A 599 47.01 -59.11 13.40
N THR A 600 47.31 -59.16 12.09
CA THR A 600 47.56 -60.30 11.17
C THR A 600 46.42 -60.98 10.41
N SER A 601 46.51 -60.81 9.08
CA SER A 601 46.34 -61.78 7.97
C SER A 601 45.03 -62.58 7.94
N SER A 602 44.19 -62.43 6.93
CA SER A 602 44.36 -62.94 5.55
C SER A 602 43.21 -62.41 4.69
#